data_AF-A0A6I8PFK4-F1
#
_entry.id   AF-A0A6I8PFK4-F1
#
_cell.length_a   1.000
_cell.length_b   1.000
_cell.length_c   1.000
_cell.angle_alpha   90.00
_cell.angle_beta   90.00
_cell.angle_gamma   90.00
#
_symmetry.space_group_name_H-M   'P 1'
#
loop_
_entity.id
_entity.type
_entity.pdbx_description
1 polymer ?
#
loop_
_entity_poly.entity_id
_entity_poly.type
_entity_poly.pdbx_seq_one_letter_code
_entity_poly.pdbx_strand_id
1 'polypeptide(L)'
;MAPLFPLLLATCLGLGLTGTTPSPASPRTRLVNGPHRCAGRVEVLRDGRWGTVCDDGWDAADVAVLCRELGCGPARETPVAALYPPPAPAGSPVWLQNVQCRGSEPELALCEFEEAFNCDRKEDAGAVCEAPEDEVAWRLVDGPDPCSGRVEVEYAGQWGTVCGEGWDMRDARVLCRELGCGRPGWARARCDGTGGGAGPVWLSRLQCRGHEDRLTRCPHLPWGRNNCTHLEDAWVRCREPFALRLTGGPHRCSGRLEVLRDGAWGTVCDEGWGRRQEQVVCRQLGCGEPRRQPARTRKRFGLGPGPFWPQSLRCSGREASLEDCAHRPWAPAPPQHPCTQHQVAAVVCLGPGAGEK
;
A
#
# COMPACT_ATOMS: atom_id res chain seq x y z
N MET A 1 -33.78 54.78 21.24
CA MET A 1 -32.62 54.53 20.36
C MET A 1 -32.90 53.23 19.61
N ALA A 2 -32.82 53.28 18.27
CA ALA A 2 -33.10 52.24 17.27
C ALA A 2 -34.57 51.73 17.18
N PRO A 3 -35.27 51.97 16.05
CA PRO A 3 -36.61 51.42 15.79
C PRO A 3 -36.54 50.05 15.08
N LEU A 4 -37.55 49.23 15.34
CA LEU A 4 -37.84 47.96 14.67
C LEU A 4 -38.38 48.23 13.25
N PHE A 5 -37.74 47.66 12.24
CA PHE A 5 -38.24 47.61 10.85
C PHE A 5 -39.29 46.51 10.69
N PRO A 6 -40.47 46.76 10.08
CA PRO A 6 -41.35 45.72 9.59
C PRO A 6 -41.06 45.38 8.11
N LEU A 7 -41.44 44.16 7.75
CA LEU A 7 -41.25 43.50 6.46
C LEU A 7 -41.86 44.28 5.28
N LEU A 8 -41.12 44.34 4.18
CA LEU A 8 -41.64 44.64 2.84
C LEU A 8 -41.65 43.36 2.00
N LEU A 9 -42.85 42.96 1.57
CA LEU A 9 -43.04 42.01 0.47
C LEU A 9 -42.51 42.62 -0.83
N ALA A 10 -41.65 41.88 -1.53
CA ALA A 10 -41.36 42.11 -2.93
C ALA A 10 -41.57 40.80 -3.70
N THR A 11 -42.61 40.80 -4.52
CA THR A 11 -42.91 39.80 -5.55
C THR A 11 -41.88 39.87 -6.67
N CYS A 12 -41.32 38.73 -7.07
CA CYS A 12 -40.66 38.57 -8.37
C CYS A 12 -41.33 37.45 -9.15
N LEU A 13 -42.04 37.83 -10.20
CA LEU A 13 -42.49 36.96 -11.29
C LEU A 13 -41.36 36.87 -12.34
N GLY A 14 -41.02 35.64 -12.71
CA GLY A 14 -40.59 35.26 -14.06
C GLY A 14 -39.14 35.52 -14.45
N LEU A 15 -38.37 34.44 -14.62
CA LEU A 15 -37.87 33.98 -15.93
C LEU A 15 -37.06 32.70 -15.73
N GLY A 16 -37.47 31.65 -16.43
CA GLY A 16 -36.84 30.34 -16.35
C GLY A 16 -35.44 30.33 -16.93
N LEU A 17 -34.58 29.55 -16.29
CA LEU A 17 -33.52 28.81 -16.96
C LEU A 17 -33.48 27.42 -16.30
N THR A 18 -34.13 26.46 -16.97
CA THR A 18 -33.82 25.04 -16.82
C THR A 18 -32.41 24.82 -17.36
N GLY A 19 -31.42 25.10 -16.52
CA GLY A 19 -30.03 24.70 -16.74
C GLY A 19 -29.80 23.37 -16.04
N THR A 20 -30.40 22.29 -16.54
CA THR A 20 -29.85 20.96 -16.27
C THR A 20 -28.49 20.95 -16.94
N THR A 21 -27.43 21.20 -16.17
CA THR A 21 -26.08 20.86 -16.59
C THR A 21 -26.11 19.41 -17.04
N PRO A 22 -25.83 19.08 -18.32
CA PRO A 22 -25.68 17.70 -18.69
C PRO A 22 -24.55 17.14 -17.84
N SER A 23 -24.86 16.09 -17.09
CA SER A 23 -23.85 15.15 -16.58
C SER A 23 -22.86 14.89 -17.71
N PRO A 24 -21.54 14.82 -17.45
CA PRO A 24 -20.63 14.33 -18.48
C PRO A 24 -21.19 12.99 -18.94
N ALA A 25 -21.54 12.91 -20.23
CA ALA A 25 -22.05 11.70 -20.81
C ALA A 25 -21.03 10.60 -20.53
N SER A 26 -21.49 9.42 -20.07
CA SER A 26 -20.61 8.26 -19.94
C SER A 26 -19.75 8.12 -21.20
N PRO A 27 -18.46 7.78 -21.08
CA PRO A 27 -17.57 7.72 -22.24
C PRO A 27 -18.19 6.80 -23.30
N ARG A 28 -18.28 7.31 -24.53
CA ARG A 28 -18.80 6.55 -25.67
C ARG A 28 -17.82 5.49 -26.13
N THR A 29 -16.61 5.49 -25.58
CA THR A 29 -15.57 4.51 -25.88
C THR A 29 -15.18 3.75 -24.61
N ARG A 30 -14.75 2.49 -24.77
CA ARG A 30 -14.25 1.66 -23.67
C ARG A 30 -13.15 0.71 -24.15
N LEU A 31 -12.34 0.27 -23.20
CA LEU A 31 -11.36 -0.80 -23.40
C LEU A 31 -11.87 -2.09 -22.74
N VAL A 32 -11.88 -3.18 -23.49
CA VAL A 32 -12.47 -4.46 -23.07
C VAL A 32 -11.43 -5.57 -23.16
N ASN A 33 -11.50 -6.52 -22.21
CA ASN A 33 -10.66 -7.72 -22.15
C ASN A 33 -9.14 -7.47 -22.11
N GLY A 34 -8.70 -6.26 -21.75
CA GLY A 34 -7.32 -6.02 -21.41
C GLY A 34 -7.03 -6.24 -19.92
N PRO A 35 -5.75 -6.16 -19.53
CA PRO A 35 -5.32 -6.40 -18.16
C PRO A 35 -5.85 -5.35 -17.17
N HIS A 36 -6.33 -4.20 -17.65
CA HIS A 36 -6.82 -3.09 -16.86
C HIS A 36 -7.71 -2.14 -17.64
N ARG A 37 -8.44 -1.22 -16.97
CA ARG A 37 -9.34 -0.29 -17.66
C ARG A 37 -8.69 0.61 -18.72
N CYS A 38 -7.37 0.79 -18.64
CA CYS A 38 -6.57 1.60 -19.58
C CYS A 38 -5.83 0.75 -20.63
N ALA A 39 -6.21 -0.51 -20.80
CA ALA A 39 -5.70 -1.38 -21.86
C ALA A 39 -6.80 -2.34 -22.33
N GLY A 40 -6.84 -2.68 -23.61
CA GLY A 40 -7.79 -3.65 -24.13
C GLY A 40 -8.19 -3.40 -25.58
N ARG A 41 -9.16 -4.18 -26.06
CA ARG A 41 -9.83 -3.96 -27.33
C ARG A 41 -10.67 -2.69 -27.26
N VAL A 42 -10.60 -1.88 -28.31
CA VAL A 42 -11.36 -0.63 -28.42
C VAL A 42 -12.79 -0.93 -28.86
N GLU A 43 -13.76 -0.46 -28.08
CA GLU A 43 -15.18 -0.54 -28.44
C GLU A 43 -15.85 0.82 -28.30
N VAL A 44 -16.69 1.18 -29.27
CA VAL A 44 -17.41 2.46 -29.36
C VAL A 44 -18.92 2.22 -29.32
N LEU A 45 -19.67 3.07 -28.62
CA LEU A 45 -21.12 3.05 -28.52
C LEU A 45 -21.74 3.98 -29.56
N ARG A 46 -22.41 3.40 -30.56
CA ARG A 46 -23.16 4.11 -31.60
C ARG A 46 -24.56 3.51 -31.71
N ASP A 47 -25.58 4.35 -31.82
CA ASP A 47 -26.99 3.94 -31.95
C ASP A 47 -27.46 2.92 -30.89
N GLY A 48 -26.98 3.09 -29.65
CA GLY A 48 -27.31 2.22 -28.52
C GLY A 48 -26.65 0.83 -28.56
N ARG A 49 -25.70 0.58 -29.48
CA ARG A 49 -24.99 -0.69 -29.62
C ARG A 49 -23.47 -0.50 -29.58
N TRP A 50 -22.79 -1.37 -28.84
CA TRP A 50 -21.33 -1.44 -28.86
C TRP A 50 -20.85 -2.13 -30.13
N GLY A 51 -19.81 -1.57 -30.73
CA GLY A 51 -19.10 -2.13 -31.88
C GLY A 51 -17.59 -1.86 -31.77
N THR A 52 -16.81 -2.52 -32.61
CA THR A 52 -15.34 -2.47 -32.56
C THR A 52 -14.76 -1.44 -33.54
N VAL A 53 -13.46 -1.23 -33.43
CA VAL A 53 -12.66 -0.40 -34.35
C VAL A 53 -11.74 -1.33 -35.12
N CYS A 54 -11.64 -1.15 -36.44
CA CYS A 54 -10.70 -1.91 -37.26
C CYS A 54 -9.26 -1.39 -37.08
N ASP A 55 -8.28 -2.30 -37.12
CA ASP A 55 -6.86 -1.98 -37.02
C ASP A 55 -6.24 -1.45 -38.33
N ASP A 56 -6.97 -1.49 -39.46
CA ASP A 56 -6.61 -0.81 -40.69
C ASP A 56 -6.44 0.70 -40.44
N GLY A 57 -5.22 1.19 -40.68
CA GLY A 57 -4.84 2.59 -40.46
C GLY A 57 -4.72 3.00 -39.00
N TRP A 58 -4.98 2.10 -38.04
CA TRP A 58 -4.95 2.39 -36.61
C TRP A 58 -3.53 2.67 -36.10
N ASP A 59 -3.32 3.86 -35.54
CA ASP A 59 -1.99 4.32 -35.14
C ASP A 59 -1.92 4.94 -33.75
N ALA A 60 -0.74 5.44 -33.39
CA ALA A 60 -0.47 6.02 -32.08
C ALA A 60 -1.20 7.35 -31.83
N ALA A 61 -1.54 8.10 -32.88
CA ALA A 61 -2.32 9.33 -32.74
C ALA A 61 -3.78 9.00 -32.39
N ASP A 62 -4.34 7.93 -32.95
CA ASP A 62 -5.67 7.45 -32.60
C ASP A 62 -5.73 6.97 -31.15
N VAL A 63 -4.74 6.15 -30.75
CA VAL A 63 -4.62 5.70 -29.36
C VAL A 63 -4.40 6.87 -28.41
N ALA A 64 -3.71 7.94 -28.83
CA ALA A 64 -3.52 9.12 -27.98
C ALA A 64 -4.83 9.88 -27.72
N VAL A 65 -5.70 10.02 -28.73
CA VAL A 65 -7.05 10.58 -28.56
C VAL A 65 -7.85 9.72 -27.60
N LEU A 66 -7.88 8.40 -27.84
CA LEU A 66 -8.58 7.43 -27.00
C LEU A 66 -8.11 7.47 -25.53
N CYS A 67 -6.80 7.44 -25.29
CA CYS A 67 -6.25 7.45 -23.94
C CYS A 67 -6.56 8.75 -23.21
N ARG A 68 -6.58 9.90 -23.92
CA ARG A 68 -7.02 11.16 -23.36
C ARG A 68 -8.51 11.16 -23.05
N GLU A 69 -9.36 10.69 -23.97
CA GLU A 69 -10.81 10.58 -23.78
C GLU A 69 -11.15 9.77 -22.52
N LEU A 70 -10.41 8.68 -22.29
CA LEU A 70 -10.61 7.79 -21.13
C LEU A 70 -9.93 8.27 -19.83
N GLY A 71 -9.18 9.38 -19.88
CA GLY A 71 -8.38 9.84 -18.73
C GLY A 71 -7.31 8.84 -18.29
N CYS A 72 -6.71 8.14 -19.26
CA CYS A 72 -5.78 7.04 -19.06
C CYS A 72 -4.30 7.41 -19.31
N GLY A 73 -4.00 8.71 -19.48
CA GLY A 73 -2.64 9.19 -19.74
C GLY A 73 -2.25 9.12 -21.21
N PRO A 74 -0.94 9.13 -21.54
CA PRO A 74 -0.47 9.03 -22.92
C PRO A 74 -0.64 7.62 -23.51
N ALA A 75 -0.65 7.54 -24.84
CA ALA A 75 -0.60 6.28 -25.57
C ALA A 75 0.76 5.59 -25.36
N ARG A 76 0.74 4.28 -25.11
CA ARG A 76 1.94 3.45 -24.91
C ARG A 76 2.14 2.46 -26.04
N GLU A 77 1.10 1.70 -26.38
CA GLU A 77 1.13 0.66 -27.41
C GLU A 77 -0.14 0.70 -28.26
N THR A 78 -0.02 0.28 -29.52
CA THR A 78 -1.09 0.14 -30.52
C THR A 78 -1.28 -1.34 -30.90
N PRO A 79 -1.82 -2.19 -30.00
CA PRO A 79 -2.12 -3.59 -30.32
C PRO A 79 -3.05 -3.71 -31.53
N VAL A 80 -2.72 -4.62 -32.44
CA VAL A 80 -3.51 -4.96 -33.63
C VAL A 80 -3.89 -6.45 -33.63
N ALA A 81 -4.70 -6.90 -34.59
CA ALA A 81 -5.04 -8.30 -34.82
C ALA A 81 -5.77 -9.02 -33.66
N ALA A 82 -6.76 -8.37 -33.03
CA ALA A 82 -7.59 -8.96 -31.97
C ALA A 82 -6.80 -9.55 -30.78
N LEU A 83 -5.71 -8.88 -30.40
CA LEU A 83 -4.80 -9.25 -29.30
C LEU A 83 -5.47 -9.47 -27.93
N TYR A 84 -6.71 -9.01 -27.74
CA TYR A 84 -7.47 -9.12 -26.49
C TYR A 84 -8.66 -10.09 -26.62
N PRO A 85 -8.44 -11.41 -26.44
CA PRO A 85 -9.51 -12.39 -26.46
C PRO A 85 -10.40 -12.33 -25.21
N PRO A 86 -11.66 -12.80 -25.28
CA PRO A 86 -12.34 -13.28 -26.48
C PRO A 86 -12.68 -12.12 -27.45
N PRO A 87 -12.90 -12.42 -28.76
CA PRO A 87 -13.38 -11.45 -29.73
C PRO A 87 -14.70 -10.82 -29.30
N ALA A 88 -15.06 -9.68 -29.90
CA ALA A 88 -16.37 -9.07 -29.67
C ALA A 88 -17.52 -10.06 -29.96
N PRO A 89 -18.67 -9.93 -29.26
CA PRO A 89 -19.81 -10.84 -29.42
C PRO A 89 -20.21 -11.02 -30.89
N ALA A 90 -20.69 -12.22 -31.24
CA ALA A 90 -21.16 -12.50 -32.59
C ALA A 90 -22.28 -11.53 -32.99
N GLY A 91 -22.11 -10.86 -34.13
CA GLY A 91 -23.03 -9.82 -34.62
C GLY A 91 -22.76 -8.40 -34.11
N SER A 92 -21.67 -8.18 -33.37
CA SER A 92 -21.16 -6.83 -33.09
C SER A 92 -20.70 -6.18 -34.41
N PRO A 93 -21.09 -4.93 -34.71
CA PRO A 93 -20.62 -4.20 -35.87
C PRO A 93 -19.18 -3.71 -35.67
N VAL A 94 -18.47 -3.51 -36.78
CA VAL A 94 -17.30 -2.64 -36.82
C VAL A 94 -17.83 -1.24 -37.10
N TRP A 95 -17.48 -0.26 -36.26
CA TRP A 95 -18.01 1.11 -36.38
C TRP A 95 -17.08 2.08 -37.06
N LEU A 96 -15.78 1.89 -36.89
CA LEU A 96 -14.75 2.79 -37.39
C LEU A 96 -13.68 1.96 -38.10
N GLN A 97 -13.22 2.44 -39.25
CA GLN A 97 -12.09 1.90 -40.01
C GLN A 97 -11.27 3.06 -40.58
N ASN A 98 -9.96 2.87 -40.80
CA ASN A 98 -9.07 3.91 -41.33
C ASN A 98 -9.19 5.21 -40.52
N VAL A 99 -9.18 5.08 -39.19
CA VAL A 99 -9.23 6.22 -38.29
C VAL A 99 -7.96 7.05 -38.50
N GLN A 100 -8.13 8.36 -38.63
CA GLN A 100 -7.05 9.29 -38.91
C GLN A 100 -7.15 10.48 -37.96
N CYS A 101 -6.91 10.24 -36.68
CA CYS A 101 -6.84 11.30 -35.69
C CYS A 101 -5.58 12.16 -35.91
N ARG A 102 -5.71 13.47 -35.71
CA ARG A 102 -4.58 14.40 -35.60
C ARG A 102 -3.92 14.35 -34.22
N GLY A 103 -4.61 13.79 -33.22
CA GLY A 103 -4.18 13.72 -31.82
C GLY A 103 -4.76 14.83 -30.94
N SER A 104 -5.57 15.74 -31.49
CA SER A 104 -6.15 16.91 -30.79
C SER A 104 -7.66 16.82 -30.56
N GLU A 105 -8.30 15.81 -31.15
CA GLU A 105 -9.73 15.55 -31.08
C GLU A 105 -10.17 15.21 -29.65
N PRO A 106 -11.31 15.72 -29.16
CA PRO A 106 -11.71 15.45 -27.77
C PRO A 106 -12.23 14.03 -27.57
N GLU A 107 -12.73 13.37 -28.63
CA GLU A 107 -13.28 12.02 -28.61
C GLU A 107 -12.88 11.28 -29.91
N LEU A 108 -12.66 9.97 -29.82
CA LEU A 108 -12.27 9.12 -30.95
C LEU A 108 -13.31 9.16 -32.08
N ALA A 109 -14.59 9.24 -31.72
CA ALA A 109 -15.70 9.30 -32.67
C ALA A 109 -15.74 10.60 -33.51
N LEU A 110 -14.87 11.59 -33.23
CA LEU A 110 -14.76 12.85 -33.96
C LEU A 110 -13.53 12.91 -34.88
N CYS A 111 -12.72 11.85 -34.92
CA CYS A 111 -11.65 11.74 -35.92
C CYS A 111 -12.24 11.49 -37.31
N GLU A 112 -11.42 11.70 -38.35
CA GLU A 112 -11.78 11.25 -39.69
C GLU A 112 -11.71 9.73 -39.75
N PHE A 113 -12.71 9.08 -40.35
CA PHE A 113 -12.78 7.62 -40.50
C PHE A 113 -13.65 7.23 -41.69
N GLU A 114 -13.54 5.97 -42.12
CA GLU A 114 -14.36 5.38 -43.18
C GLU A 114 -15.49 4.51 -42.60
N GLU A 115 -16.67 4.55 -43.23
CA GLU A 115 -17.85 3.75 -42.88
C GLU A 115 -18.01 2.50 -43.78
N ALA A 116 -17.02 2.22 -44.64
CA ALA A 116 -17.00 1.08 -45.54
C ALA A 116 -16.15 -0.05 -44.94
N PHE A 117 -16.80 -1.06 -44.36
CA PHE A 117 -16.13 -2.10 -43.59
C PHE A 117 -15.79 -3.34 -44.43
N ASN A 118 -14.51 -3.63 -44.65
CA ASN A 118 -14.04 -4.94 -45.13
C ASN A 118 -13.35 -5.77 -44.04
N CYS A 119 -13.21 -5.21 -42.82
CA CYS A 119 -12.53 -5.89 -41.73
C CYS A 119 -13.37 -7.03 -41.13
N ASP A 120 -12.70 -8.12 -40.77
CA ASP A 120 -13.25 -9.20 -39.96
C ASP A 120 -12.91 -9.03 -38.47
N ARG A 121 -13.49 -9.86 -37.59
CA ARG A 121 -13.32 -9.71 -36.12
C ARG A 121 -11.90 -10.00 -35.61
N LYS A 122 -11.01 -10.51 -36.46
CA LYS A 122 -9.60 -10.70 -36.13
C LYS A 122 -8.81 -9.41 -36.29
N GLU A 123 -9.41 -8.37 -36.86
CA GLU A 123 -8.81 -7.06 -37.13
C GLU A 123 -9.30 -6.02 -36.12
N ASP A 124 -9.82 -6.46 -34.97
CA ASP A 124 -10.22 -5.55 -33.89
C ASP A 124 -8.97 -4.85 -33.31
N ALA A 125 -8.96 -3.52 -33.37
CA ALA A 125 -7.94 -2.66 -32.80
C ALA A 125 -7.94 -2.71 -31.26
N GLY A 126 -6.74 -2.61 -30.69
CA GLY A 126 -6.51 -2.47 -29.27
C GLY A 126 -5.73 -1.21 -28.92
N ALA A 127 -5.68 -0.92 -27.63
CA ALA A 127 -4.90 0.19 -27.09
C ALA A 127 -4.30 -0.18 -25.74
N VAL A 128 -3.11 0.33 -25.48
CA VAL A 128 -2.52 0.39 -24.14
C VAL A 128 -2.15 1.84 -23.86
N CYS A 129 -2.71 2.39 -22.79
CA CYS A 129 -2.35 3.70 -22.27
C CYS A 129 -1.40 3.55 -21.08
N GLU A 130 -0.59 4.57 -20.84
CA GLU A 130 0.27 4.66 -19.67
C GLU A 130 -0.47 5.45 -18.58
N ALA A 131 -1.08 4.75 -17.63
CA ALA A 131 -1.57 5.43 -16.44
C ALA A 131 -0.35 5.97 -15.66
N PRO A 132 -0.38 7.21 -15.17
CA PRO A 132 0.78 7.81 -14.52
C PRO A 132 1.20 7.00 -13.27
N GLU A 133 2.32 6.28 -13.38
CA GLU A 133 2.88 5.43 -12.30
C GLU A 133 3.33 6.25 -11.07
N ASP A 134 3.57 7.55 -11.29
CA ASP A 134 3.93 8.51 -10.25
C ASP A 134 2.71 9.08 -9.49
N GLU A 135 1.49 8.73 -9.89
CA GLU A 135 0.22 9.16 -9.28
C GLU A 135 -0.62 7.97 -8.78
N VAL A 136 0.04 6.92 -8.31
CA VAL A 136 -0.66 5.81 -7.64
C VAL A 136 -0.95 6.13 -6.18
N ALA A 137 -2.06 5.60 -5.67
CA ALA A 137 -2.40 5.66 -4.26
C ALA A 137 -2.28 4.28 -3.62
N TRP A 138 -1.81 4.23 -2.37
CA TRP A 138 -1.67 3.00 -1.59
C TRP A 138 -2.65 2.97 -0.43
N ARG A 139 -3.17 1.78 -0.12
CA ARG A 139 -3.92 1.55 1.12
C ARG A 139 -3.64 0.18 1.70
N LEU A 140 -3.83 0.08 3.02
CA LEU A 140 -3.80 -1.17 3.76
C LEU A 140 -5.22 -1.53 4.20
N VAL A 141 -5.70 -2.71 3.83
CA VAL A 141 -7.09 -3.15 4.04
C VAL A 141 -7.13 -4.38 4.94
N ASP A 142 -8.21 -4.54 5.70
CA ASP A 142 -8.48 -5.71 6.55
C ASP A 142 -7.42 -6.00 7.63
N GLY A 143 -6.63 -4.98 8.01
CA GLY A 143 -5.74 -5.04 9.16
C GLY A 143 -6.33 -4.40 10.42
N PRO A 144 -5.75 -4.69 11.60
CA PRO A 144 -6.24 -4.17 12.88
C PRO A 144 -6.00 -2.66 13.09
N ASP A 145 -5.14 -2.03 12.29
CA ASP A 145 -4.81 -0.61 12.37
C ASP A 145 -4.43 -0.03 11.00
N PRO A 146 -4.44 1.31 10.80
CA PRO A 146 -4.17 1.93 9.50
C PRO A 146 -2.78 1.66 8.90
N CYS A 147 -1.85 1.14 9.69
CA CYS A 147 -0.49 0.79 9.29
C CYS A 147 -0.30 -0.73 9.18
N SER A 148 -1.38 -1.48 8.98
CA SER A 148 -1.34 -2.93 8.78
C SER A 148 -2.48 -3.40 7.87
N GLY A 149 -2.25 -4.46 7.09
CA GLY A 149 -3.28 -5.05 6.24
C GLY A 149 -2.74 -5.61 4.92
N ARG A 150 -3.67 -6.04 4.07
CA ARG A 150 -3.43 -6.37 2.67
C ARG A 150 -3.00 -5.13 1.91
N VAL A 151 -1.99 -5.27 1.07
CA VAL A 151 -1.46 -4.18 0.25
C VAL A 151 -2.28 -4.03 -1.01
N GLU A 152 -2.91 -2.88 -1.17
CA GLU A 152 -3.66 -2.52 -2.37
C GLU A 152 -3.13 -1.20 -2.95
N VAL A 153 -3.18 -1.12 -4.29
CA VAL A 153 -2.74 0.04 -5.06
C VAL A 153 -3.84 0.45 -6.03
N GLU A 154 -4.04 1.76 -6.17
CA GLU A 154 -4.87 2.32 -7.22
C GLU A 154 -3.99 2.64 -8.42
N TYR A 155 -4.16 1.85 -9.48
CA TYR A 155 -3.48 2.06 -10.76
C TYR A 155 -4.52 2.02 -11.87
N ALA A 156 -4.37 2.92 -12.85
CA ALA A 156 -5.42 3.17 -13.83
C ALA A 156 -6.78 3.31 -13.11
N GLY A 157 -6.82 4.14 -12.05
CA GLY A 157 -7.93 4.43 -11.12
C GLY A 157 -8.90 3.27 -10.83
N GLN A 158 -8.35 2.07 -10.70
CA GLN A 158 -9.02 0.91 -10.16
C GLN A 158 -8.13 0.36 -9.06
N TRP A 159 -8.75 0.09 -7.91
CA TRP A 159 -8.05 -0.60 -6.83
C TRP A 159 -7.79 -2.05 -7.20
N GLY A 160 -6.59 -2.50 -6.93
CA GLY A 160 -6.16 -3.88 -7.09
C GLY A 160 -5.11 -4.25 -6.06
N THR A 161 -4.73 -5.52 -6.03
CA THR A 161 -3.84 -6.08 -5.00
C THR A 161 -2.40 -6.19 -5.50
N VAL A 162 -1.48 -6.45 -4.59
CA VAL A 162 -0.09 -6.80 -4.90
C VAL A 162 0.11 -8.30 -4.70
N CYS A 163 0.75 -8.99 -5.64
CA CYS A 163 1.08 -10.40 -5.49
C CYS A 163 2.21 -10.59 -4.47
N GLY A 164 2.11 -11.65 -3.69
CA GLY A 164 3.12 -12.09 -2.73
C GLY A 164 4.37 -12.71 -3.37
N GLU A 165 4.36 -13.06 -4.66
CA GLU A 165 5.56 -13.50 -5.37
C GLU A 165 6.57 -12.35 -5.42
N GLY A 166 7.69 -12.51 -4.72
CA GLY A 166 8.74 -11.49 -4.57
C GLY A 166 8.56 -10.55 -3.38
N TRP A 167 7.36 -10.50 -2.77
CA TRP A 167 7.07 -9.60 -1.65
C TRP A 167 7.88 -9.93 -0.39
N ASP A 168 8.76 -9.02 0.01
CA ASP A 168 9.64 -9.19 1.17
C ASP A 168 9.73 -7.94 2.08
N MET A 169 10.64 -8.01 3.08
CA MET A 169 10.85 -6.92 4.05
C MET A 169 11.47 -5.65 3.44
N ARG A 170 12.14 -5.74 2.28
CA ARG A 170 12.68 -4.59 1.55
C ARG A 170 11.56 -3.86 0.83
N ASP A 171 10.64 -4.58 0.22
CA ASP A 171 9.45 -3.99 -0.41
C ASP A 171 8.57 -3.32 0.65
N ALA A 172 8.29 -4.04 1.75
CA ALA A 172 7.57 -3.49 2.89
C ALA A 172 8.25 -2.24 3.45
N ARG A 173 9.59 -2.17 3.46
CA ARG A 173 10.31 -0.97 3.93
C ARG A 173 9.99 0.26 3.09
N VAL A 174 9.94 0.08 1.77
CA VAL A 174 9.60 1.16 0.84
C VAL A 174 8.16 1.59 1.07
N LEU A 175 7.20 0.65 1.03
CA LEU A 175 5.78 0.94 1.21
C LEU A 175 5.49 1.62 2.55
N CYS A 176 6.04 1.11 3.66
CA CYS A 176 5.78 1.65 4.99
C CYS A 176 6.32 3.07 5.18
N ARG A 177 7.42 3.40 4.49
CA ARG A 177 7.96 4.75 4.46
C ARG A 177 7.08 5.66 3.59
N GLU A 178 6.67 5.19 2.42
CA GLU A 178 5.80 5.92 1.48
C GLU A 178 4.45 6.26 2.13
N LEU A 179 3.88 5.34 2.92
CA LEU A 179 2.66 5.54 3.70
C LEU A 179 2.86 6.42 4.96
N GLY A 180 4.10 6.80 5.31
CA GLY A 180 4.39 7.53 6.55
C GLY A 180 4.15 6.70 7.83
N CYS A 181 4.05 5.37 7.72
CA CYS A 181 3.77 4.46 8.83
C CYS A 181 5.01 3.99 9.61
N GLY A 182 6.21 4.36 9.15
CA GLY A 182 7.47 4.04 9.82
C GLY A 182 8.17 2.81 9.24
N ARG A 183 8.73 1.96 10.12
CA ARG A 183 9.56 0.81 9.73
C ARG A 183 8.74 -0.49 9.68
N PRO A 184 8.91 -1.32 8.64
CA PRO A 184 8.15 -2.56 8.50
C PRO A 184 8.40 -3.48 9.69
N GLY A 185 7.33 -3.98 10.28
CA GLY A 185 7.35 -5.01 11.32
C GLY A 185 7.32 -6.41 10.76
N TRP A 186 6.51 -6.66 9.73
CA TRP A 186 6.53 -7.91 8.98
C TRP A 186 5.94 -7.71 7.58
N ALA A 187 6.33 -8.61 6.67
CA ALA A 187 5.80 -8.77 5.32
C ALA A 187 5.38 -10.24 5.13
N ARG A 188 4.22 -10.48 4.53
CA ARG A 188 3.71 -11.84 4.24
C ARG A 188 3.24 -11.92 2.79
N ALA A 189 3.60 -13.01 2.13
CA ALA A 189 3.29 -13.28 0.73
C ALA A 189 1.93 -14.00 0.51
N ARG A 190 1.08 -14.08 1.53
CA ARG A 190 -0.23 -14.74 1.45
C ARG A 190 -1.15 -14.28 2.57
N CYS A 191 -2.46 -14.42 2.33
CA CYS A 191 -3.51 -14.11 3.28
C CYS A 191 -3.49 -15.07 4.49
N ASP A 192 -3.90 -14.59 5.67
CA ASP A 192 -3.93 -15.37 6.92
C ASP A 192 -5.34 -15.83 7.36
N GLY A 193 -6.26 -15.94 6.41
CA GLY A 193 -7.60 -16.50 6.62
C GLY A 193 -8.76 -15.48 6.57
N THR A 194 -8.46 -14.20 6.34
CA THR A 194 -9.42 -13.09 6.20
C THR A 194 -10.02 -12.94 4.80
N GLY A 195 -9.71 -13.85 3.86
CA GLY A 195 -10.12 -13.77 2.47
C GLY A 195 -9.15 -12.94 1.62
N GLY A 196 -8.94 -13.36 0.38
CA GLY A 196 -8.17 -12.58 -0.60
C GLY A 196 -8.89 -11.29 -0.98
N GLY A 197 -8.17 -10.35 -1.59
CA GLY A 197 -8.76 -9.16 -2.17
C GLY A 197 -9.63 -9.47 -3.38
N ALA A 198 -10.00 -8.42 -4.11
CA ALA A 198 -10.79 -8.52 -5.33
C ALA A 198 -10.23 -7.59 -6.41
N GLY A 199 -10.59 -7.88 -7.66
CA GLY A 199 -10.17 -7.09 -8.80
C GLY A 199 -8.82 -7.53 -9.36
N PRO A 200 -8.09 -6.64 -10.04
CA PRO A 200 -6.82 -6.98 -10.66
C PRO A 200 -5.71 -7.13 -9.62
N VAL A 201 -4.74 -7.99 -9.92
CA VAL A 201 -3.46 -8.04 -9.22
C VAL A 201 -2.49 -7.16 -10.00
N TRP A 202 -2.18 -5.99 -9.45
CA TRP A 202 -1.47 -4.92 -10.17
C TRP A 202 0.02 -5.16 -10.30
N LEU A 203 0.67 -5.53 -9.21
CA LEU A 203 2.10 -5.69 -9.15
C LEU A 203 2.45 -7.12 -8.74
N SER A 204 3.54 -7.63 -9.32
CA SER A 204 4.11 -8.94 -8.98
C SER A 204 5.62 -8.91 -9.21
N ARG A 205 6.33 -9.78 -8.50
CA ARG A 205 7.80 -9.88 -8.50
C ARG A 205 8.48 -8.55 -8.19
N LEU A 206 7.99 -7.86 -7.17
CA LEU A 206 8.69 -6.70 -6.61
C LEU A 206 10.08 -7.15 -6.10
N GLN A 207 11.09 -6.34 -6.41
CA GLN A 207 12.48 -6.61 -6.05
C GLN A 207 13.16 -5.33 -5.55
N CYS A 208 12.55 -4.66 -4.57
CA CYS A 208 13.14 -3.47 -4.00
C CYS A 208 14.50 -3.76 -3.36
N ARG A 209 15.41 -2.79 -3.45
CA ARG A 209 16.63 -2.73 -2.66
C ARG A 209 16.35 -2.21 -1.24
N GLY A 210 15.22 -1.55 -1.03
CA GLY A 210 14.74 -1.06 0.26
C GLY A 210 15.03 0.41 0.53
N HIS A 211 15.49 1.17 -0.47
CA HIS A 211 15.80 2.60 -0.35
C HIS A 211 15.08 3.46 -1.40
N GLU A 212 14.34 2.84 -2.31
CA GLU A 212 13.50 3.48 -3.33
C GLU A 212 12.42 4.34 -2.67
N ASP A 213 12.25 5.58 -3.12
CA ASP A 213 11.30 6.52 -2.50
C ASP A 213 9.82 6.12 -2.71
N ARG A 214 9.55 5.30 -3.74
CA ARG A 214 8.23 4.79 -4.09
C ARG A 214 8.31 3.32 -4.44
N LEU A 215 7.28 2.56 -4.10
CA LEU A 215 7.23 1.13 -4.38
C LEU A 215 7.14 0.83 -5.88
N THR A 216 6.52 1.72 -6.67
CA THR A 216 6.46 1.65 -8.14
C THR A 216 7.81 1.82 -8.83
N ARG A 217 8.84 2.34 -8.14
CA ARG A 217 10.19 2.50 -8.69
C ARG A 217 11.08 1.27 -8.48
N CYS A 218 10.58 0.28 -7.75
CA CYS A 218 11.29 -0.98 -7.62
C CYS A 218 11.15 -1.79 -8.91
N PRO A 219 12.14 -2.61 -9.30
CA PRO A 219 11.96 -3.55 -10.39
C PRO A 219 10.76 -4.48 -10.12
N HIS A 220 9.84 -4.56 -11.08
CA HIS A 220 8.65 -5.42 -11.05
C HIS A 220 8.24 -5.85 -12.47
N LEU A 221 7.32 -6.81 -12.58
CA LEU A 221 6.69 -7.13 -13.86
C LEU A 221 5.77 -5.97 -14.32
N PRO A 222 5.51 -5.84 -15.64
CA PRO A 222 4.52 -4.88 -16.13
C PRO A 222 3.18 -4.97 -15.39
N TRP A 223 2.52 -3.83 -15.19
CA TRP A 223 1.24 -3.76 -14.47
C TRP A 223 0.21 -4.76 -14.98
N GLY A 224 -0.44 -5.47 -14.05
CA GLY A 224 -1.42 -6.50 -14.36
C GLY A 224 -0.86 -7.83 -14.87
N ARG A 225 0.46 -7.92 -15.16
CA ARG A 225 1.09 -9.17 -15.62
C ARG A 225 1.53 -10.02 -14.43
N ASN A 226 0.76 -11.07 -14.16
CA ASN A 226 1.04 -12.04 -13.10
C ASN A 226 0.29 -13.36 -13.38
N ASN A 227 0.56 -14.38 -12.57
CA ASN A 227 -0.17 -15.65 -12.55
C ASN A 227 -0.74 -15.94 -11.14
N CYS A 228 -0.89 -14.90 -10.33
CA CYS A 228 -1.24 -15.01 -8.93
C CYS A 228 -2.75 -15.09 -8.75
N THR A 229 -3.17 -15.80 -7.72
CA THR A 229 -4.55 -15.76 -7.22
C THR A 229 -4.65 -14.83 -6.01
N HIS A 230 -5.85 -14.38 -5.65
CA HIS A 230 -6.04 -13.56 -4.45
C HIS A 230 -5.67 -14.26 -3.13
N LEU A 231 -5.43 -15.57 -3.13
CA LEU A 231 -4.86 -16.28 -1.98
C LEU A 231 -3.40 -15.87 -1.71
N GLU A 232 -2.74 -15.34 -2.73
CA GLU A 232 -1.34 -14.93 -2.73
C GLU A 232 -1.19 -13.42 -2.62
N ASP A 233 -2.25 -12.66 -2.30
CA ASP A 233 -2.12 -11.23 -2.08
C ASP A 233 -1.13 -10.92 -0.95
N ALA A 234 -0.35 -9.86 -1.12
CA ALA A 234 0.68 -9.41 -0.21
C ALA A 234 0.08 -8.67 1.00
N TRP A 235 0.68 -8.89 2.17
CA TRP A 235 0.29 -8.26 3.43
C TRP A 235 1.48 -7.64 4.13
N VAL A 236 1.23 -6.59 4.90
CA VAL A 236 2.26 -5.87 5.65
C VAL A 236 1.74 -5.41 7.01
N ARG A 237 2.65 -5.29 7.97
CA ARG A 237 2.49 -4.40 9.12
C ARG A 237 3.67 -3.46 9.18
N CYS A 238 3.40 -2.17 9.15
CA CYS A 238 4.37 -1.08 9.04
C CYS A 238 4.82 -0.48 10.36
N ARG A 239 4.17 -0.81 11.47
CA ARG A 239 4.72 -0.50 12.78
C ARG A 239 5.42 -1.74 13.31
N GLU A 240 6.74 -1.68 13.28
CA GLU A 240 7.59 -2.68 13.90
C GLU A 240 7.20 -2.87 15.38
N PRO A 241 6.79 -4.07 15.80
CA PRO A 241 6.42 -4.30 17.19
C PRO A 241 7.65 -4.13 18.06
N PHE A 242 7.70 -3.03 18.81
CA PHE A 242 8.63 -2.87 19.90
C PHE A 242 7.97 -3.40 21.17
N ALA A 243 8.22 -4.68 21.46
CA ALA A 243 7.63 -5.35 22.63
C ALA A 243 8.71 -5.76 23.62
N LEU A 244 8.39 -5.65 24.91
CA LEU A 244 9.25 -6.09 26.00
C LEU A 244 8.66 -7.34 26.65
N ARG A 245 9.54 -8.23 27.14
CA ARG A 245 9.14 -9.27 28.10
C ARG A 245 10.25 -9.52 29.12
N LEU A 246 9.84 -10.03 30.28
CA LEU A 246 10.75 -10.51 31.31
C LEU A 246 10.66 -12.04 31.41
N THR A 247 11.79 -12.71 31.23
CA THR A 247 11.86 -14.18 31.14
C THR A 247 12.79 -14.76 32.20
N GLY A 248 12.48 -15.99 32.66
CA GLY A 248 13.30 -16.72 33.63
C GLY A 248 13.10 -16.33 35.10
N GLY A 249 12.22 -15.37 35.39
CA GLY A 249 11.78 -15.06 36.75
C GLY A 249 10.47 -15.75 37.15
N PRO A 250 10.08 -15.67 38.44
CA PRO A 250 8.90 -16.36 38.97
C PRO A 250 7.56 -15.88 38.39
N HIS A 251 7.51 -14.69 37.78
CA HIS A 251 6.30 -14.12 37.19
C HIS A 251 6.63 -13.08 36.11
N ARG A 252 5.63 -12.65 35.32
CA ARG A 252 5.76 -11.72 34.18
C ARG A 252 6.45 -10.37 34.49
N CYS A 253 6.48 -9.97 35.76
CA CYS A 253 7.09 -8.72 36.24
C CYS A 253 8.52 -8.90 36.79
N SER A 254 9.19 -10.01 36.49
CA SER A 254 10.57 -10.27 36.91
C SER A 254 11.30 -11.18 35.94
N GLY A 255 12.55 -10.86 35.61
CA GLY A 255 13.36 -11.72 34.74
C GLY A 255 14.43 -10.97 33.97
N ARG A 256 15.09 -11.69 33.08
CA ARG A 256 15.92 -11.12 32.01
C ARG A 256 15.05 -10.34 31.04
N LEU A 257 15.50 -9.15 30.65
CA LEU A 257 14.84 -8.34 29.65
C LEU A 257 15.12 -8.87 28.24
N GLU A 258 14.03 -9.14 27.52
CA GLU A 258 14.07 -9.43 26.09
C GLU A 258 13.21 -8.41 25.35
N VAL A 259 13.71 -7.98 24.19
CA VAL A 259 13.07 -6.99 23.32
C VAL A 259 12.80 -7.65 21.98
N LEU A 260 11.59 -7.48 21.46
CA LEU A 260 11.21 -7.87 20.11
C LEU A 260 11.61 -6.73 19.16
N ARG A 261 12.47 -7.05 18.19
CA ARG A 261 12.89 -6.16 17.11
C ARG A 261 13.25 -7.00 15.89
N ASP A 262 12.98 -6.50 14.70
CA ASP A 262 13.20 -7.14 13.40
C ASP A 262 12.63 -8.57 13.34
N GLY A 263 11.47 -8.79 13.97
CA GLY A 263 10.80 -10.11 14.02
C GLY A 263 11.47 -11.14 14.93
N ALA A 264 12.55 -10.79 15.63
CA ALA A 264 13.29 -11.67 16.53
C ALA A 264 13.26 -11.16 17.97
N TRP A 265 13.22 -12.08 18.94
CA TRP A 265 13.52 -11.74 20.33
C TRP A 265 15.03 -11.71 20.53
N GLY A 266 15.52 -10.60 21.06
CA GLY A 266 16.92 -10.44 21.43
C GLY A 266 17.06 -9.86 22.84
N THR A 267 18.30 -9.80 23.31
CA THR A 267 18.61 -9.38 24.69
C THR A 267 19.34 -8.06 24.73
N VAL A 268 19.20 -7.35 25.84
CA VAL A 268 19.87 -6.07 26.08
C VAL A 268 21.02 -6.34 27.05
N CYS A 269 22.19 -5.76 26.80
CA CYS A 269 23.29 -5.90 27.75
C CYS A 269 23.06 -5.06 29.01
N ASP A 270 23.66 -5.48 30.12
CA ASP A 270 23.56 -4.79 31.41
C ASP A 270 24.57 -3.64 31.59
N GLU A 271 25.46 -3.39 30.62
CA GLU A 271 26.38 -2.24 30.66
C GLU A 271 25.60 -0.92 30.53
N GLY A 272 25.78 -0.02 31.51
CA GLY A 272 25.01 1.22 31.61
C GLY A 272 23.53 1.04 31.99
N TRP A 273 23.10 -0.18 32.32
CA TRP A 273 21.73 -0.47 32.77
C TRP A 273 21.54 -0.08 34.24
N GLY A 274 20.52 0.74 34.51
CA GLY A 274 20.25 1.26 35.85
C GLY A 274 18.79 1.54 36.13
N ARG A 275 18.54 2.19 37.26
CA ARG A 275 17.18 2.39 37.81
C ARG A 275 16.24 3.14 36.87
N ARG A 276 16.76 4.08 36.06
CA ARG A 276 15.94 4.87 35.12
C ARG A 276 15.40 3.98 33.99
N GLN A 277 16.21 3.09 33.44
CA GLN A 277 15.80 2.11 32.45
C GLN A 277 14.81 1.10 33.06
N GLU A 278 15.10 0.60 34.27
CA GLU A 278 14.20 -0.30 35.00
C GLU A 278 12.81 0.33 35.23
N GLN A 279 12.75 1.64 35.52
CA GLN A 279 11.48 2.36 35.71
C GLN A 279 10.65 2.41 34.42
N VAL A 280 11.29 2.68 33.28
CA VAL A 280 10.63 2.66 31.98
C VAL A 280 10.11 1.25 31.65
N VAL A 281 10.93 0.21 31.85
CA VAL A 281 10.52 -1.19 31.60
C VAL A 281 9.34 -1.59 32.48
N CYS A 282 9.42 -1.34 33.80
CA CYS A 282 8.34 -1.73 34.71
C CYS A 282 7.03 -0.99 34.41
N ARG A 283 7.10 0.30 34.02
CA ARG A 283 5.94 1.06 33.56
C ARG A 283 5.37 0.51 32.26
N GLN A 284 6.21 0.31 31.24
CA GLN A 284 5.79 -0.19 29.92
C GLN A 284 5.12 -1.57 30.00
N LEU A 285 5.55 -2.41 30.95
CA LEU A 285 4.95 -3.72 31.22
C LEU A 285 3.72 -3.69 32.15
N GLY A 286 3.34 -2.51 32.67
CA GLY A 286 2.25 -2.36 33.64
C GLY A 286 2.52 -3.11 34.95
N CYS A 287 3.78 -3.13 35.39
CA CYS A 287 4.28 -3.90 36.52
C CYS A 287 4.64 -3.04 37.76
N GLY A 288 4.26 -1.76 37.76
CA GLY A 288 4.51 -0.83 38.85
C GLY A 288 5.95 -0.31 38.88
N GLU A 289 6.49 -0.06 40.08
CA GLU A 289 7.84 0.49 40.27
C GLU A 289 8.92 -0.61 40.29
N PRO A 290 10.18 -0.28 39.94
CA PRO A 290 11.30 -1.21 40.01
C PRO A 290 11.69 -1.50 41.45
N ARG A 291 11.90 -2.79 41.76
CA ARG A 291 12.32 -3.29 43.08
C ARG A 291 13.84 -3.37 43.12
N ARG A 292 14.48 -2.73 44.12
CA ARG A 292 15.93 -2.85 44.33
C ARG A 292 16.33 -4.32 44.50
N GLN A 293 17.35 -4.75 43.76
CA GLN A 293 17.91 -6.11 43.83
C GLN A 293 19.43 -6.07 44.04
N PRO A 294 19.99 -7.07 44.76
CA PRO A 294 21.43 -7.33 44.72
C PRO A 294 21.89 -7.71 43.30
N ALA A 295 23.10 -7.29 42.91
CA ALA A 295 23.65 -7.58 41.58
C ALA A 295 23.67 -9.09 41.23
N ARG A 296 23.76 -9.96 42.26
CA ARG A 296 23.76 -11.42 42.11
C ARG A 296 22.43 -12.00 41.58
N THR A 297 21.31 -11.28 41.76
CA THR A 297 19.99 -11.72 41.29
C THR A 297 19.93 -11.80 39.75
N ARG A 298 20.74 -11.00 39.03
CA ARG A 298 20.78 -10.98 37.57
C ARG A 298 21.24 -12.32 36.96
N LYS A 299 22.19 -12.99 37.62
CA LYS A 299 22.71 -14.31 37.19
C LYS A 299 21.68 -15.45 37.32
N ARG A 300 20.60 -15.27 38.10
CA ARG A 300 19.58 -16.31 38.33
C ARG A 300 18.56 -16.43 37.21
N PHE A 301 18.39 -15.41 36.37
CA PHE A 301 17.35 -15.43 35.33
C PHE A 301 17.78 -16.14 34.04
N GLY A 302 18.98 -16.73 34.03
CA GLY A 302 19.51 -17.52 32.92
C GLY A 302 20.17 -16.69 31.83
N LEU A 303 20.77 -17.40 30.88
CA LEU A 303 21.51 -16.84 29.74
C LEU A 303 20.59 -16.07 28.80
N GLY A 304 21.13 -15.08 28.10
CA GLY A 304 20.42 -14.39 27.03
C GLY A 304 20.51 -15.10 25.69
N PRO A 305 19.44 -15.75 25.20
CA PRO A 305 19.43 -16.30 23.86
C PRO A 305 19.24 -15.20 22.80
N GLY A 306 19.60 -15.51 21.56
CA GLY A 306 19.34 -14.64 20.41
C GLY A 306 20.34 -13.49 20.24
N PRO A 307 20.05 -12.56 19.30
CA PRO A 307 20.92 -11.42 19.04
C PRO A 307 20.96 -10.46 20.24
N PHE A 308 22.09 -9.79 20.42
CA PHE A 308 22.16 -8.63 21.30
C PHE A 308 21.66 -7.40 20.54
N TRP A 309 20.79 -6.63 21.18
CA TRP A 309 20.47 -5.30 20.70
C TRP A 309 21.52 -4.31 21.21
N PRO A 310 22.11 -3.45 20.34
CA PRO A 310 23.18 -2.55 20.69
C PRO A 310 22.65 -1.42 21.57
N GLN A 311 23.58 -0.91 22.38
CA GLN A 311 23.28 -0.29 23.66
C GLN A 311 23.48 1.24 23.64
N SER A 312 23.36 1.81 24.85
CA SER A 312 23.35 3.24 25.21
C SER A 312 21.96 3.82 25.44
N LEU A 313 21.02 3.02 25.95
CA LEU A 313 19.73 3.50 26.39
C LEU A 313 19.91 4.47 27.55
N ARG A 314 19.86 5.76 27.26
CA ARG A 314 19.91 6.84 28.25
C ARG A 314 18.50 7.32 28.50
N CYS A 315 17.83 6.66 29.43
CA CYS A 315 16.50 7.06 29.88
C CYS A 315 16.60 8.12 30.97
N SER A 316 15.71 9.11 30.92
CA SER A 316 15.40 10.01 32.03
C SER A 316 14.60 9.30 33.13
N GLY A 317 13.90 8.22 32.80
CA GLY A 317 12.99 7.47 33.68
C GLY A 317 11.52 7.85 33.48
N ARG A 318 11.21 8.83 32.63
CA ARG A 318 9.84 9.33 32.37
C ARG A 318 9.23 8.85 31.05
N GLU A 319 10.03 8.19 30.21
CA GLU A 319 9.65 7.67 28.90
C GLU A 319 8.54 6.61 28.97
N ALA A 320 7.54 6.68 28.09
CA ALA A 320 6.45 5.70 28.07
C ALA A 320 6.93 4.32 27.58
N SER A 321 7.85 4.31 26.60
CA SER A 321 8.47 3.12 26.03
C SER A 321 10.00 3.19 26.14
N LEU A 322 10.65 2.03 26.22
CA LEU A 322 12.11 1.92 26.20
C LEU A 322 12.69 2.39 24.85
N GLU A 323 11.88 2.40 23.79
CA GLU A 323 12.26 2.98 22.49
C GLU A 323 12.31 4.51 22.48
N ASP A 324 11.65 5.17 23.44
CA ASP A 324 11.66 6.65 23.52
C ASP A 324 12.92 7.18 24.23
N CYS A 325 13.71 6.29 24.86
CA CYS A 325 14.95 6.69 25.50
C CYS A 325 16.00 7.08 24.45
N ALA A 326 16.89 8.02 24.77
CA ALA A 326 17.97 8.34 23.83
C ALA A 326 18.87 7.10 23.63
N HIS A 327 18.97 6.61 22.40
CA HIS A 327 19.64 5.35 22.07
C HIS A 327 20.36 5.39 20.72
N ARG A 328 21.31 4.48 20.51
CA ARG A 328 21.80 4.14 19.16
C ARG A 328 20.76 3.26 18.44
N PRO A 329 20.71 3.20 17.11
CA PRO A 329 19.72 2.40 16.39
C PRO A 329 19.60 0.97 16.93
N TRP A 330 18.37 0.50 17.20
CA TRP A 330 18.06 -0.89 17.55
C TRP A 330 18.31 -1.79 16.33
N ALA A 331 19.54 -2.26 16.16
CA ALA A 331 19.96 -3.12 15.05
C ALA A 331 20.99 -4.14 15.56
N PRO A 332 21.00 -5.42 15.17
CA PRO A 332 21.83 -6.44 15.82
C PRO A 332 23.28 -6.00 16.10
N ALA A 333 23.75 -6.22 17.33
CA ALA A 333 25.11 -5.87 17.72
C ALA A 333 26.14 -6.61 16.86
N PRO A 334 27.29 -5.97 16.52
CA PRO A 334 28.31 -6.62 15.70
C PRO A 334 28.89 -7.86 16.42
N PRO A 335 29.46 -8.83 15.67
CA PRO A 335 29.96 -10.10 16.23
C PRO A 335 30.97 -9.94 17.39
N GLN A 336 31.72 -8.83 17.40
CA GLN A 336 32.76 -8.50 18.38
C GLN A 336 32.27 -7.57 19.51
N HIS A 337 30.98 -7.65 19.85
CA HIS A 337 30.36 -6.84 20.89
C HIS A 337 30.85 -7.23 22.31
N PRO A 338 31.03 -6.27 23.25
CA PRO A 338 31.68 -6.50 24.55
C PRO A 338 30.90 -7.38 25.54
N CYS A 339 29.61 -7.60 25.31
CA CYS A 339 28.76 -8.38 26.21
C CYS A 339 28.62 -9.83 25.78
N THR A 340 28.77 -10.72 26.75
CA THR A 340 28.50 -12.14 26.60
C THR A 340 27.06 -12.49 26.98
N GLN A 341 26.62 -13.71 26.67
CA GLN A 341 25.31 -14.27 27.09
C GLN A 341 25.03 -14.22 28.61
N HIS A 342 26.05 -13.93 29.44
CA HIS A 342 25.93 -13.75 30.89
C HIS A 342 25.76 -12.29 31.33
N GLN A 343 25.99 -11.32 30.44
CA GLN A 343 25.96 -9.88 30.69
C GLN A 343 24.68 -9.31 30.06
N VAL A 344 23.55 -9.66 30.65
CA VAL A 344 22.22 -9.34 30.15
C VAL A 344 21.42 -8.58 31.20
N ALA A 345 20.72 -7.54 30.76
CA ALA A 345 19.87 -6.73 31.60
C ALA A 345 18.76 -7.60 32.20
N ALA A 346 18.53 -7.40 33.50
CA ALA A 346 17.45 -8.05 34.21
C ALA A 346 16.71 -7.02 35.06
N VAL A 347 15.39 -7.17 35.13
CA VAL A 347 14.49 -6.24 35.79
C VAL A 347 13.59 -7.01 36.73
N VAL A 348 13.37 -6.46 37.92
CA VAL A 348 12.39 -6.97 38.88
C VAL A 348 11.52 -5.80 39.29
N CYS A 349 10.24 -5.89 39.01
CA CYS A 349 9.25 -4.89 39.40
C CYS A 349 8.48 -5.38 40.63
N LEU A 350 7.78 -4.48 41.31
CA LEU A 350 6.96 -4.84 42.47
C LEU A 350 5.68 -5.63 42.09
N GLY A 351 5.24 -5.56 40.84
CA GLY A 351 3.99 -6.15 40.35
C GLY A 351 2.81 -5.18 40.45
N PRO A 352 1.70 -5.46 39.75
CA PRO A 352 0.50 -4.63 39.84
C PRO A 352 -0.09 -4.74 41.26
N GLY A 353 -0.06 -3.66 42.04
CA GLY A 353 -0.73 -3.57 43.36
C GLY A 353 0.16 -3.34 44.59
N ALA A 354 1.47 -3.13 44.46
CA ALA A 354 2.38 -2.96 45.62
C ALA A 354 2.55 -1.50 46.11
N GLY A 355 1.59 -0.62 45.78
CA GLY A 355 1.65 0.82 46.07
C GLY A 355 0.61 1.34 47.06
N GLU A 356 -0.22 0.48 47.63
CA GLU A 356 -1.16 0.84 48.71
C GLU A 356 -0.85 0.01 49.95
N LYS A 357 -0.03 0.57 50.83
CA LYS A 357 -0.13 0.40 52.28
C LYS A 357 0.58 1.52 53.00
#